data_AF-A0A7T8KGC7-F1
#
_entry.id   AF-A0A7T8KGC7-F1
#
_cell.length_a   1.000
_cell.length_b   1.000
_cell.length_c   1.000
_cell.angle_alpha   90.00
_cell.angle_beta   90.00
_cell.angle_gamma   90.00
#
_symmetry.space_group_name_H-M   'P 1'
#
loop_
_entity.id
_entity.type
_entity.pdbx_description
1 polymer ?
#
loop_
_entity_poly.entity_id
_entity_poly.type
_entity_poly.pdbx_seq_one_letter_code
_entity_poly.pdbx_strand_id
1 'polypeptide(L)' 'MMLVAMSSDGKKMPPYFFKPGEKVDTAAYYKVLRWTVLPWLRTTYPDKNYTWTQDGAPSHTSKKVQDFCRAHMSDF' A
#
# COMPACT_ATOMS: atom_id res chain seq x y z
N MET A 1 4.48 -14.90 -2.02
CA MET A 1 4.07 -13.84 -1.07
C MET A 1 2.93 -13.07 -1.69
N MET A 2 2.01 -12.51 -0.90
CA MET A 2 0.87 -11.75 -1.38
C MET A 2 0.64 -10.53 -0.48
N LEU A 3 0.15 -9.44 -1.08
CA LEU A 3 -0.32 -8.26 -0.36
C LEU A 3 -1.83 -8.10 -0.53
N VAL A 4 -2.52 -7.82 0.57
CA VAL A 4 -3.94 -7.52 0.61
C VAL A 4 -4.14 -6.23 1.39
N ALA A 5 -5.06 -5.39 0.95
CA ALA A 5 -5.57 -4.25 1.71
C ALA A 5 -7.06 -4.47 1.97
N MET A 6 -7.48 -4.26 3.22
CA MET A 6 -8.87 -4.32 3.64
C MET A 6 -9.21 -3.06 4.42
N SER A 7 -10.42 -2.57 4.24
CA SER A 7 -10.95 -1.42 4.94
C SER A 7 -11.99 -1.83 5.99
N SER A 8 -12.25 -0.93 6.95
CA SER A 8 -13.25 -1.13 8.00
C SER A 8 -14.69 -1.21 7.48
N ASP A 9 -14.98 -0.61 6.32
CA ASP A 9 -16.27 -0.70 5.63
C ASP A 9 -16.41 -1.98 4.77
N GLY A 10 -15.46 -2.91 4.90
CA GLY A 10 -15.54 -4.24 4.30
C GLY A 10 -15.09 -4.33 2.85
N LYS A 11 -14.69 -3.21 2.21
CA LYS A 11 -14.11 -3.23 0.87
C LYS A 11 -12.71 -3.86 0.90
N LYS A 12 -12.38 -4.58 -0.17
CA LYS A 12 -11.12 -5.34 -0.27
C LYS A 12 -10.48 -5.05 -1.61
N MET A 13 -9.19 -4.77 -1.57
CA MET A 13 -8.39 -4.70 -2.79
C MET A 13 -8.20 -6.12 -3.34
N PRO A 14 -8.31 -6.33 -4.67
CA PRO A 14 -7.87 -7.56 -5.29
C PRO A 14 -6.43 -7.89 -4.85
N PRO A 15 -6.14 -9.11 -4.41
CA PRO A 15 -4.81 -9.41 -3.88
C PRO A 15 -3.71 -9.23 -4.93
N TYR A 16 -2.58 -8.65 -4.51
CA TYR A 16 -1.39 -8.55 -5.35
C TYR A 16 -0.47 -9.72 -5.06
N PHE A 17 -0.17 -10.53 -6.08
CA PHE A 17 0.74 -11.66 -5.97
C PHE A 17 2.14 -11.25 -6.41
N PHE A 18 3.10 -11.36 -5.50
CA PHE A 18 4.52 -11.23 -5.85
C PHE A 18 4.98 -12.48 -6.59
N LYS A 19 6.04 -12.34 -7.41
CA LYS A 19 6.60 -13.49 -8.13
C LYS A 19 7.15 -14.53 -7.13
N PRO A 20 7.15 -15.82 -7.49
CA PRO A 20 7.78 -16.85 -6.66
C PRO A 20 9.24 -16.48 -6.33
N GLY A 21 9.60 -16.53 -5.05
CA GLY A 21 10.94 -16.18 -4.57
C GLY A 21 11.27 -14.68 -4.53
N GLU A 22 10.35 -13.79 -4.93
CA GLU A 22 10.58 -12.35 -4.88
C GLU A 22 10.65 -11.86 -3.43
N LYS A 23 11.77 -11.20 -3.09
CA LYS A 23 11.94 -10.53 -1.80
C LYS A 23 11.21 -9.18 -1.83
N VAL A 24 10.34 -8.95 -0.84
CA VAL A 24 9.63 -7.67 -0.68
C VAL A 24 10.54 -6.65 0.01
N ASP A 25 11.47 -6.10 -0.76
CA ASP A 25 12.30 -4.98 -0.31
C ASP A 25 11.57 -3.63 -0.49
N THR A 26 12.25 -2.55 -0.13
CA THR A 26 11.77 -1.18 -0.28
C THR A 26 11.32 -0.85 -1.71
N ALA A 27 12.05 -1.32 -2.73
CA ALA A 27 11.75 -1.00 -4.12
C ALA A 27 10.54 -1.78 -4.63
N ALA A 28 10.44 -3.06 -4.30
CA ALA A 28 9.30 -3.90 -4.60
C ALA A 28 8.03 -3.36 -3.92
N TYR A 29 8.10 -3.05 -2.62
CA TYR A 29 6.96 -2.53 -1.87
C TYR A 29 6.50 -1.16 -2.41
N TYR A 30 7.45 -0.24 -2.66
CA TYR A 30 7.15 1.06 -3.28
C TYR A 30 6.40 0.91 -4.61
N LYS A 31 6.80 -0.03 -5.47
CA LYS A 31 6.13 -0.27 -6.75
C LYS A 31 4.68 -0.71 -6.56
N VAL A 32 4.43 -1.62 -5.62
CA VAL A 32 3.06 -2.08 -5.32
C VAL A 32 2.21 -0.96 -4.74
N LEU A 33 2.77 -0.14 -3.85
CA LEU A 33 2.07 1.04 -3.34
C LEU A 33 1.68 2.01 -4.46
N ARG A 34 2.63 2.31 -5.35
CA ARG A 34 2.43 3.29 -6.42
C ARG A 34 1.45 2.82 -7.49
N TRP A 35 1.57 1.57 -7.92
CA TRP A 35 0.88 1.09 -9.12
C TRP A 35 -0.35 0.24 -8.83
N THR A 36 -0.50 -0.25 -7.60
CA THR A 36 -1.63 -1.11 -7.23
C THR A 36 -2.49 -0.48 -6.14
N VAL A 37 -1.87 -0.15 -4.99
CA VAL A 37 -2.61 0.31 -3.80
C VAL A 37 -3.17 1.71 -3.99
N LEU A 38 -2.34 2.67 -4.40
CA LEU A 38 -2.78 4.07 -4.55
C LEU A 38 -3.90 4.24 -5.59
N PRO A 39 -3.84 3.62 -6.79
CA PRO A 39 -4.95 3.67 -7.73
C PRO A 39 -6.23 3.05 -7.16
N TRP A 40 -6.14 1.92 -6.46
CA TRP A 40 -7.30 1.30 -5.83
C TRP A 40 -7.93 2.22 -4.77
N LEU A 41 -7.11 2.84 -3.90
CA LEU A 41 -7.59 3.79 -2.89
C LEU A 41 -8.28 5.00 -3.53
N ARG A 42 -7.70 5.58 -4.58
CA ARG A 42 -8.30 6.75 -5.26
C ARG A 42 -9.64 6.44 -5.92
N THR A 43 -9.80 5.24 -6.47
CA THR A 43 -11.07 4.80 -7.06
C THR A 43 -12.10 4.46 -5.99
N THR A 44 -11.66 3.86 -4.89
CA THR A 44 -12.55 3.34 -3.84
C THR A 44 -13.00 4.42 -2.84
N TYR A 45 -12.12 5.39 -2.58
CA TYR A 45 -12.31 6.50 -1.63
C TYR A 45 -11.93 7.83 -2.32
N PRO A 46 -12.73 8.29 -3.30
CA PRO A 46 -12.43 9.52 -4.04
C PRO A 46 -12.34 10.76 -3.13
N ASP A 47 -13.10 10.75 -2.03
CA ASP A 47 -13.12 11.82 -1.02
C ASP A 47 -11.94 11.76 -0.04
N LYS A 48 -11.04 10.78 -0.20
CA LYS A 48 -9.86 10.58 0.67
C LYS A 48 -10.21 10.44 2.15
N ASN A 49 -11.34 9.84 2.48
CA ASN A 49 -11.80 9.63 3.85
C ASN A 49 -11.28 8.31 4.46
N TYR A 50 -9.96 8.11 4.46
CA TYR A 50 -9.34 6.91 5.01
C TYR A 50 -7.99 7.21 5.70
N THR A 51 -7.60 6.36 6.64
CA THR A 51 -6.24 6.32 7.21
C THR A 51 -5.54 5.07 6.71
N TRP A 52 -4.34 5.22 6.14
CA TRP A 52 -3.52 4.09 5.70
C TRP A 52 -2.68 3.57 6.86
N THR A 53 -2.72 2.25 7.10
CA THR A 53 -1.92 1.61 8.15
C THR A 53 -1.15 0.42 7.59
N GLN A 54 0.02 0.16 8.16
CA GLN A 54 0.90 -0.95 7.80
C GLN A 54 1.78 -1.31 9.01
N ASP A 55 2.35 -2.51 9.02
CA ASP A 55 3.25 -2.93 10.10
C ASP A 55 4.63 -2.24 10.01
N GLY A 56 5.49 -2.54 10.99
CA GLY A 56 6.84 -1.97 11.11
C GLY A 56 7.93 -2.63 10.25
N ALA A 57 7.60 -3.43 9.24
CA ALA A 57 8.61 -4.13 8.43
C ALA A 57 9.63 -3.14 7.81
N PRO A 58 10.92 -3.50 7.64
CA PRO A 58 11.95 -2.58 7.16
C PRO A 58 11.64 -1.92 5.80
N SER A 59 10.97 -2.64 4.89
CA SER A 59 10.53 -2.07 3.61
C SER A 59 9.45 -1.01 3.79
N HIS A 60 8.54 -1.19 4.76
CA HIS A 60 7.43 -0.30 5.08
C HIS A 60 7.88 0.96 5.82
N THR A 61 8.89 0.84 6.69
CA THR A 61 9.44 1.95 7.48
C THR A 61 10.59 2.68 6.77
N SER A 62 11.01 2.21 5.60
CA SER A 62 12.02 2.86 4.79
C SER A 62 11.64 4.30 4.44
N LYS A 63 12.61 5.21 4.42
CA LYS A 63 12.38 6.64 4.11
C LYS A 63 11.60 6.83 2.82
N LYS A 64 11.95 6.09 1.76
CA LYS A 64 11.29 6.18 0.45
C LYS A 64 9.80 5.86 0.52
N VAL A 65 9.43 4.83 1.28
CA VAL A 65 8.02 4.40 1.40
C VAL A 65 7.25 5.35 2.31
N GLN A 66 7.85 5.75 3.43
CA GLN A 66 7.26 6.71 4.35
C GLN A 66 6.99 8.06 3.65
N ASP A 67 7.97 8.59 2.93
CA ASP A 67 7.83 9.84 2.16
C ASP A 67 6.74 9.70 1.08
N PHE A 68 6.67 8.55 0.39
CA PHE A 68 5.62 8.29 -0.60
C PHE A 68 4.22 8.27 0.03
N CYS A 69 4.06 7.57 1.16
CA CYS A 69 2.75 7.48 1.82
C CYS A 69 2.30 8.84 2.35
N ARG A 70 3.18 9.62 3.02
CA ARG A 70 2.88 10.98 3.48
C ARG A 70 2.49 11.93 2.35
N ALA A 71 3.08 11.77 1.16
CA ALA A 71 2.81 12.64 0.02
C ALA A 71 1.53 12.30 -0.75
N HIS A 72 1.01 11.07 -0.63
CA HIS A 72 -0.02 10.58 -1.55
C HIS A 72 -1.23 9.90 -0.90
N MET A 73 -1.08 9.35 0.31
CA MET A 73 -2.21 8.82 1.07
C MET A 73 -2.95 9.97 1.76
N SER A 74 -4.18 9.73 2.22
CA SER A 74 -4.95 10.78 2.89
C SER A 74 -4.41 11.10 4.27
N ASP A 75 -4.47 10.12 5.17
CA ASP A 75 -3.88 10.17 6.51
C ASP A 75 -2.92 9.00 6.68
N PHE A 76 -1.69 9.29 7.14
CA PHE A 76 -0.56 8.35 7.25
C PHE A 76 0.56 8.81 8.20
#